data_AF-A0A959GPN0-F1
#
_entry.id   AF-A0A959GPN0-F1
#
_cell.length_a   1.000
_cell.length_b   1.000
_cell.length_c   1.000
_cell.angle_alpha   90.00
_cell.angle_beta   90.00
_cell.angle_gamma   90.00
#
_symmetry.space_group_name_H-M   'P 1'
#
loop_
_entity.id
_entity.type
_entity.pdbx_description
1 polymer ?
#
loop_
_entity_poly.entity_id
_entity_poly.type
_entity_poly.pdbx_seq_one_letter_code
_entity_poly.pdbx_strand_id
1 'polypeptide(L)'
;IELRALSGGKYSVKHLVQDLAGKYGPYKSFKDDELFNVITEMTYPEIGAFLDAYVGGAEPLPINEIFNKVGMEYDWGDNKVYPKPEPSEEELALREAWLYGE
;
A
#
# COMPACT_ATOMS: atom_id res chain seq x y z
N ILE A 1 -2.03 -1.99 -0.18
CA ILE A 1 -1.58 -3.40 -0.22
C ILE A 1 -0.08 -3.47 0.07
N GLU A 2 0.75 -2.67 -0.59
CA GLU A 2 2.22 -2.65 -0.39
C GLU A 2 2.69 -2.61 1.08
N LEU A 3 2.20 -1.67 1.89
CA LEU A 3 2.57 -1.61 3.32
C LEU A 3 2.25 -2.90 4.08
N ARG A 4 1.10 -3.52 3.78
CA ARG A 4 0.73 -4.80 4.38
C ARG A 4 1.63 -5.92 3.85
N ALA A 5 1.94 -5.94 2.56
CA ALA A 5 2.83 -6.95 1.98
C ALA A 5 4.21 -6.92 2.63
N LEU A 6 4.82 -5.74 2.77
CA LEU A 6 6.16 -5.57 3.36
C LEU A 6 6.20 -5.84 4.87
N SER A 7 5.06 -5.70 5.56
CA SER A 7 4.95 -5.93 7.00
C SER A 7 4.38 -7.29 7.38
N GLY A 8 4.13 -8.19 6.42
CA GLY A 8 3.46 -9.46 6.69
C GLY A 8 2.04 -9.29 7.25
N GLY A 9 1.30 -8.33 6.72
CA GLY A 9 -0.09 -8.01 7.05
C GLY A 9 -0.28 -7.01 8.19
N LYS A 10 0.77 -6.70 8.96
CA LYS A 10 0.67 -6.03 10.27
C LYS A 10 0.53 -4.51 10.21
N TYR A 11 1.06 -3.87 9.17
CA TYR A 11 1.10 -2.42 9.05
C TYR A 11 0.29 -1.95 7.84
N SER A 12 -0.60 -0.97 8.07
CA SER A 12 -1.59 -0.52 7.10
C SER A 12 -1.47 0.98 6.85
N VAL A 13 -2.17 1.50 5.84
CA VAL A 13 -2.25 2.94 5.61
C VAL A 13 -2.85 3.67 6.82
N LYS A 14 -3.77 3.03 7.56
CA LYS A 14 -4.32 3.58 8.81
C LYS A 14 -3.24 3.75 9.87
N HIS A 15 -2.36 2.76 10.05
CA HIS A 15 -1.22 2.87 10.95
C HIS A 15 -0.28 4.01 10.51
N LEU A 16 0.03 4.11 9.21
CA LEU A 16 0.81 5.22 8.66
C LEU A 16 0.19 6.59 8.99
N VAL A 17 -1.11 6.74 8.76
CA VAL A 17 -1.81 7.99 9.07
C VAL A 17 -1.80 8.28 10.57
N GLN A 18 -1.95 7.28 11.43
CA GLN A 18 -1.85 7.44 12.88
C GLN A 18 -0.44 7.87 13.31
N ASP A 19 0.61 7.26 12.76
CA ASP A 19 2.00 7.61 13.07
C ASP A 19 2.34 9.01 12.57
N LEU A 20 1.87 9.40 11.37
CA LEU A 20 2.00 10.76 10.86
C LEU A 20 1.24 11.75 11.76
N ALA A 21 0.02 11.43 12.18
CA ALA A 21 -0.75 12.25 13.10
C ALA A 21 -0.04 12.40 14.46
N GLY A 22 0.62 11.34 14.96
CA GLY A 22 1.44 11.40 16.16
C GLY A 22 2.69 12.28 15.99
N LYS A 23 3.34 12.22 14.82
CA LYS A 23 4.56 12.99 14.50
C LYS A 23 4.29 14.49 14.34
N TYR A 24 3.19 14.86 13.69
CA TYR A 24 2.87 16.25 13.39
C TYR A 24 1.91 16.87 14.41
N GLY A 25 1.02 16.06 15.00
CA GLY A 25 -0.03 16.57 15.87
C GLY A 25 -1.05 17.45 15.12
N PRO A 26 -2.05 17.99 15.83
CA PRO A 26 -3.16 18.73 15.21
C PRO A 26 -2.79 20.13 14.71
N TYR A 27 -1.62 20.66 15.08
CA TYR A 27 -1.27 22.07 14.85
C TYR A 27 -0.04 22.28 13.94
N LYS A 28 0.61 21.21 13.50
CA LYS A 28 1.78 21.29 12.61
C LYS A 28 1.43 20.67 11.28
N SER A 29 1.48 21.44 10.21
CA SER A 29 1.44 20.90 8.86
C SER A 29 2.75 20.20 8.51
N PHE A 30 2.67 19.13 7.72
CA PHE A 30 3.85 18.60 7.03
C PHE A 30 4.22 19.49 5.84
N LYS A 31 5.46 19.40 5.40
CA LYS A 31 5.85 19.97 4.11
C LYS A 31 5.71 18.92 3.02
N ASP A 32 5.18 19.33 1.88
CA ASP A 32 4.88 18.43 0.76
C ASP A 32 6.15 17.78 0.18
N ASP A 33 7.20 18.59 -0.01
CA ASP A 33 8.51 18.19 -0.53
C ASP A 33 9.28 17.23 0.39
N GLU A 34 8.93 17.17 1.67
CA GLU A 34 9.55 16.28 2.66
C GLU A 34 8.70 15.01 2.93
N LEU A 35 7.43 14.98 2.52
CA LEU A 35 6.48 13.96 2.99
C LEU A 35 6.88 12.53 2.59
N PHE A 36 7.29 12.31 1.34
CA PHE A 36 7.68 10.97 0.89
C PHE A 36 8.93 10.46 1.59
N ASN A 37 9.93 11.32 1.80
CA ASN A 37 11.12 10.97 2.57
C ASN A 37 10.74 10.56 4.01
N VAL A 38 9.86 11.33 4.65
CA VAL A 38 9.36 11.00 6.00
C VAL A 38 8.62 9.66 6.02
N ILE A 39 7.75 9.38 5.04
CA ILE A 39 7.05 8.09 4.97
C ILE A 39 8.04 6.95 4.73
N THR A 40 9.05 7.15 3.88
CA THR A 40 10.10 6.17 3.58
C THR A 40 10.89 5.81 4.82
N GLU A 41 11.34 6.81 5.59
CA GLU A 41 12.05 6.62 6.86
C GLU A 41 11.21 5.89 7.91
N MET A 42 9.90 6.13 7.93
CA MET A 42 8.98 5.53 8.91
C MET A 42 8.54 4.12 8.52
N THR A 43 8.69 3.71 7.26
CA THR A 43 8.16 2.45 6.75
C THR A 43 9.27 1.61 6.11
N TYR A 44 9.40 1.66 4.78
CA TYR A 44 10.32 0.84 4.01
C TYR A 44 10.85 1.63 2.79
N PRO A 45 12.12 1.43 2.38
CA PRO A 45 12.66 2.02 1.14
C PRO A 45 11.79 1.74 -0.10
N GLU A 46 11.18 0.56 -0.18
CA GLU A 46 10.29 0.14 -1.27
C GLU A 46 9.02 0.98 -1.34
N ILE A 47 8.54 1.51 -0.21
CA ILE A 47 7.39 2.44 -0.19
C ILE A 47 7.80 3.80 -0.73
N GLY A 48 9.02 4.27 -0.42
CA GLY A 48 9.56 5.48 -1.02
C GLY A 48 9.62 5.38 -2.54
N ALA A 49 10.24 4.32 -3.05
CA ALA A 49 10.31 4.05 -4.48
C ALA A 49 8.91 3.94 -5.12
N PHE A 50 7.95 3.32 -4.44
CA PHE A 50 6.56 3.24 -4.91
C PHE A 50 5.90 4.63 -5.01
N LEU A 51 6.06 5.47 -3.99
CA LEU A 51 5.51 6.83 -3.98
C LEU A 51 6.16 7.69 -5.07
N ASP A 52 7.47 7.63 -5.22
CA ASP A 52 8.21 8.38 -6.23
C ASP A 52 7.82 7.97 -7.65
N ALA A 53 7.64 6.67 -7.93
CA ALA A 53 7.28 6.18 -9.26
C ALA A 53 5.82 6.50 -9.63
N TYR A 54 4.89 6.15 -8.74
CA TYR A 54 3.46 6.08 -9.09
C TYR A 54 2.59 7.20 -8.54
N VAL A 55 3.09 8.01 -7.60
CA VAL A 55 2.34 9.14 -7.00
C VAL A 55 3.00 10.47 -7.35
N GLY A 56 4.31 10.60 -7.13
CA GLY A 56 5.09 11.77 -7.54
C GLY A 56 5.52 11.73 -9.00
N GLY A 57 5.63 10.53 -9.57
CA GLY A 57 6.06 10.27 -10.93
C GLY A 57 4.91 10.16 -11.92
N ALA A 58 5.26 9.80 -13.16
CA ALA A 58 4.31 9.64 -14.26
C ALA A 58 4.03 8.18 -14.60
N GLU A 59 4.57 7.22 -13.83
CA GLU A 59 4.36 5.81 -14.10
C GLU A 59 2.91 5.43 -13.74
N PRO A 60 2.21 4.70 -14.63
CA PRO A 60 0.88 4.21 -14.30
C PRO A 60 0.97 3.18 -13.18
N LEU A 61 -0.02 3.19 -12.26
CA LEU A 61 -0.10 2.21 -11.19
C LEU A 61 -0.12 0.78 -11.77
N PRO A 62 0.69 -0.16 -11.23
CA PRO A 62 0.75 -1.53 -11.71
C PRO A 62 -0.41 -2.33 -11.09
N ILE A 63 -1.64 -2.02 -11.50
CA ILE A 63 -2.90 -2.51 -10.88
C ILE A 63 -2.92 -4.04 -10.74
N ASN A 64 -2.57 -4.76 -11.80
CA ASN A 64 -2.54 -6.23 -11.78
C ASN A 64 -1.51 -6.79 -10.80
N GLU A 65 -0.31 -6.21 -10.72
CA GLU A 65 0.72 -6.65 -9.79
C GLU A 65 0.29 -6.43 -8.34
N ILE A 66 -0.34 -5.30 -8.05
CA ILE A 66 -0.84 -4.96 -6.72
C ILE A 66 -1.95 -5.93 -6.28
N PHE A 67 -2.93 -6.20 -7.15
CA PHE A 67 -4.01 -7.13 -6.82
C PHE A 67 -3.53 -8.59 -6.73
N ASN A 68 -2.56 -8.98 -7.56
CA ASN A 68 -2.00 -10.33 -7.53
C ASN A 68 -1.40 -10.67 -6.16
N LYS A 69 -0.81 -9.71 -5.44
CA LYS A 69 -0.28 -9.91 -4.08
C LYS A 69 -1.34 -10.42 -3.09
N VAL A 70 -2.60 -10.07 -3.31
CA VAL A 70 -3.74 -10.53 -2.49
C VAL A 70 -4.54 -11.61 -3.22
N GLY A 71 -3.96 -12.25 -4.23
CA GLY A 71 -4.58 -13.33 -4.99
C GLY A 71 -5.79 -12.90 -5.84
N MET A 72 -5.86 -11.64 -6.22
CA MET A 72 -6.93 -11.08 -7.05
C MET A 72 -6.36 -10.63 -8.40
N GLU A 73 -7.17 -10.62 -9.44
CA GLU A 73 -6.80 -10.13 -10.78
C GLU A 73 -7.78 -9.05 -11.23
N TYR A 74 -7.27 -8.01 -11.89
CA TYR A 74 -8.09 -6.97 -12.48
C TYR A 74 -8.32 -7.27 -13.97
N ASP A 75 -9.59 -7.29 -14.36
CA ASP A 75 -10.02 -7.45 -15.75
C ASP A 75 -10.20 -6.06 -16.39
N TRP A 76 -9.33 -5.74 -17.35
CA TRP A 76 -9.37 -4.47 -18.10
C TRP A 76 -10.55 -4.38 -19.08
N GLY A 77 -11.16 -5.50 -19.46
CA GLY A 77 -12.28 -5.55 -20.38
C GLY A 77 -13.59 -5.06 -19.74
N ASP A 78 -13.82 -5.40 -18.47
CA ASP A 78 -15.03 -5.01 -17.75
C ASP A 78 -14.81 -4.13 -16.50
N ASN A 79 -13.55 -3.77 -16.24
CA ASN A 79 -13.10 -2.93 -15.13
C ASN A 79 -13.43 -3.48 -13.74
N LYS A 80 -13.43 -4.81 -13.57
CA LYS A 80 -13.69 -5.46 -12.27
C LYS A 80 -12.49 -6.25 -11.76
N VAL A 81 -12.53 -6.57 -10.47
CA VAL A 81 -11.53 -7.40 -9.79
C VAL A 81 -12.15 -8.74 -9.44
N TYR A 82 -11.45 -9.83 -9.77
CA TYR A 82 -11.88 -11.20 -9.52
C TYR A 82 -10.85 -11.96 -8.68
N PRO A 83 -11.26 -12.93 -7.85
CA PRO A 83 -10.30 -13.85 -7.25
C PRO A 83 -9.55 -14.61 -8.34
N LYS A 84 -8.23 -14.76 -8.18
CA LYS A 84 -7.46 -15.72 -8.96
C LYS A 84 -8.08 -17.13 -8.80
N PRO A 85 -8.02 -17.99 -9.83
CA PRO A 85 -8.55 -19.35 -9.74
C PRO A 85 -7.92 -20.17 -8.59
N GLU A 86 -6.61 -20.00 -8.38
CA GLU A 86 -5.83 -20.75 -7.39
C GLU A 86 -4.86 -19.80 -6.65
N PRO A 87 -5.35 -19.00 -5.68
CA PRO A 87 -4.49 -18.12 -4.90
C PRO A 87 -3.66 -18.92 -3.90
N SER A 88 -2.43 -18.48 -3.62
CA SER A 88 -1.57 -19.11 -2.62
C SER A 88 -2.06 -18.83 -1.19
N GLU A 89 -1.61 -19.64 -0.21
CA GLU A 89 -1.91 -19.39 1.21
C GLU A 89 -1.43 -18.00 1.66
N GLU A 90 -0.27 -17.56 1.18
CA GLU A 90 0.27 -16.23 1.48
C GLU A 90 -0.59 -15.11 0.88
N GLU A 91 -1.06 -15.29 -0.36
CA GLU A 91 -1.97 -14.34 -1.03
C GLU A 91 -3.31 -14.24 -0.27
N LEU A 92 -3.85 -15.37 0.20
CA LEU A 92 -5.08 -15.42 1.00
C LEU A 92 -4.88 -14.76 2.37
N ALA A 93 -3.79 -15.05 3.06
CA ALA A 93 -3.47 -14.43 4.35
C ALA A 93 -3.31 -12.92 4.21
N LEU A 94 -2.63 -12.46 3.16
CA LEU A 94 -2.48 -11.04 2.90
C LEU A 94 -3.80 -10.38 2.50
N ARG A 95 -4.67 -11.09 1.77
CA ARG A 95 -6.04 -10.62 1.46
C ARG A 95 -6.86 -10.45 2.73
N GLU A 96 -6.83 -11.44 3.62
CA GLU A 96 -7.53 -11.38 4.90
C GLU A 96 -7.06 -10.17 5.72
N ALA A 97 -5.73 -9.99 5.84
CA ALA A 97 -5.14 -8.83 6.49
C ALA A 97 -5.54 -7.50 5.79
N TRP A 98 -5.70 -7.49 4.47
CA TRP A 98 -6.11 -6.30 3.73
C TRP A 98 -7.57 -5.93 3.96
N LEU A 99 -8.48 -6.91 3.94
CA LEU A 99 -9.93 -6.68 4.07
C LEU A 99 -10.38 -6.50 5.52
N TYR A 100 -9.75 -7.23 6.45
CA TYR A 100 -10.22 -7.34 7.83
C TYR A 100 -9.17 -6.97 8.88
N GLY A 101 -7.91 -6.81 8.49
CA GLY A 101 -6.85 -6.39 9.42
C GLY A 101 -7.08 -4.97 9.92
N GLU A 102 -6.84 -4.75 11.21
CA GLU A 102 -6.96 -3.42 11.83
C GLU A 102 -5.89 -2.42 11.38
#